data_AF-A0A5C7J931-F1
#
_entry.id   AF-A0A5C7J931-F1
#
_cell.length_a   1.000
_cell.length_b   1.000
_cell.length_c   1.000
_cell.angle_alpha   90.00
_cell.angle_beta   90.00
_cell.angle_gamma   90.00
#
_symmetry.space_group_name_H-M   'P 1'
#
loop_
_entity.id
_entity.type
_entity.pdbx_description
1 polymer ?
#
loop_
_entity_poly.entity_id
_entity_poly.type
_entity_poly.pdbx_seq_one_letter_code
_entity_poly.pdbx_strand_id
1 'polypeptide(L)'
;MNTTTLTQKELIARILKKPDSFAYYGDKDMFNTWGYLPIGVTTRDDRDTLNESNQCVIFEDLKSINPNHVEIQNNSHWACGWVKQIAIKVYHDGKLTKVAKKAIEWVKELEEGYPVADDCDYSDREADAMAGDIEFYKDDFIKEILTYFNLKERPKGVSRKSLHNLAADIYAEDCGYRGRDDAFVTPDSIDRYLADKYSDRSYHEKTLKKLTKK
;
A
#
# COMPACT_ATOMS: atom_id res chain seq x y z
N MET A 1 -13.52 -10.94 -24.23
CA MET A 1 -12.51 -9.87 -24.31
C MET A 1 -11.21 -10.53 -24.77
N ASN A 2 -10.59 -10.04 -25.84
CA ASN A 2 -9.32 -10.57 -26.31
C ASN A 2 -8.21 -10.04 -25.40
N THR A 3 -7.86 -10.78 -24.35
CA THR A 3 -6.63 -10.52 -23.58
C THR A 3 -5.46 -11.01 -24.42
N THR A 4 -4.83 -10.09 -25.16
CA THR A 4 -3.57 -10.37 -25.83
C THR A 4 -2.50 -10.58 -24.77
N THR A 5 -2.18 -11.84 -24.46
CA THR A 5 -1.08 -12.23 -23.57
C THR A 5 0.20 -11.54 -24.02
N LEU A 6 0.89 -10.85 -23.10
CA LEU A 6 2.12 -10.16 -23.45
C LEU A 6 3.20 -11.19 -23.79
N THR A 7 3.85 -11.00 -24.94
CA THR A 7 4.96 -11.84 -25.34
C THR A 7 6.17 -11.56 -24.45
N GLN A 8 7.06 -12.55 -24.30
CA GLN A 8 8.33 -12.36 -23.58
C GLN A 8 9.14 -11.18 -24.13
N LYS A 9 9.09 -10.97 -25.46
CA LYS A 9 9.79 -9.88 -26.13
C LYS A 9 9.25 -8.50 -25.73
N GLU A 10 7.93 -8.36 -25.63
CA GLU A 10 7.29 -7.10 -25.21
C GLU A 10 7.61 -6.78 -23.75
N LEU A 11 7.61 -7.78 -22.87
CA LEU A 11 7.96 -7.60 -21.46
C LEU A 11 9.43 -7.21 -21.28
N ILE A 12 10.35 -7.86 -22.00
CA ILE A 12 11.76 -7.45 -22.02
C ILE A 12 11.90 -6.01 -22.51
N ALA A 13 11.18 -5.64 -23.57
CA ALA A 13 11.21 -4.27 -24.10
C ALA A 13 10.68 -3.25 -23.09
N ARG A 14 9.65 -3.60 -22.30
CA ARG A 14 9.15 -2.76 -21.18
C ARG A 14 10.19 -2.59 -20.08
N ILE A 15 10.84 -3.67 -19.65
CA ILE A 15 11.86 -3.66 -18.59
C ILE A 15 13.07 -2.81 -18.99
N LEU A 16 13.48 -2.90 -20.26
CA LEU A 16 14.61 -2.13 -20.82
C LEU A 16 14.20 -0.75 -21.34
N LYS A 17 12.94 -0.34 -21.21
CA LYS A 17 12.50 0.98 -21.68
C LYS A 17 13.05 2.06 -20.75
N LYS A 18 13.94 2.90 -21.28
CA LYS A 18 14.37 4.12 -20.60
C LYS A 18 13.18 5.09 -20.45
N PRO A 19 12.89 5.64 -19.26
CA PRO A 19 11.87 6.68 -19.11
C PRO A 19 12.30 8.01 -19.75
N ASP A 20 11.33 8.77 -20.27
CA ASP A 20 11.57 9.94 -21.14
C ASP A 20 12.36 11.08 -20.48
N SER A 21 12.34 11.18 -19.14
CA SER A 21 13.06 12.20 -18.36
C SER A 21 13.88 11.57 -17.24
N PHE A 22 14.60 10.50 -17.56
CA PHE A 22 15.39 9.74 -16.60
C PHE A 22 16.89 9.98 -16.71
N ALA A 23 17.49 10.39 -15.59
CA ALA A 23 18.93 10.43 -15.38
C ALA A 23 19.32 9.38 -14.34
N TYR A 24 20.33 8.56 -14.66
CA TYR A 24 20.89 7.55 -13.78
C TYR A 24 22.36 7.82 -13.57
N TYR A 25 22.79 7.81 -12.32
CA TYR A 25 24.18 7.98 -11.91
C TYR A 25 24.62 6.75 -11.12
N GLY A 26 24.80 5.63 -11.81
CA GLY A 26 25.33 4.40 -11.25
C GLY A 26 26.26 3.68 -12.21
N ASP A 27 26.82 2.57 -11.76
CA ASP A 27 27.84 1.78 -12.45
C ASP A 27 27.25 0.75 -13.43
N LYS A 28 25.93 0.56 -13.41
CA LYS A 28 25.23 -0.41 -14.24
C LYS A 28 24.91 0.14 -15.61
N ASP A 29 25.00 -0.74 -16.60
CA ASP A 29 24.58 -0.49 -17.98
C ASP A 29 23.04 -0.62 -18.11
N MET A 30 22.35 0.35 -17.51
CA MET A 30 20.89 0.46 -17.45
C MET A 30 20.30 0.66 -18.85
N PHE A 31 19.16 0.00 -19.08
CA PHE A 31 18.38 -0.04 -20.32
C PHE A 31 19.03 -0.77 -21.51
N ASN A 32 20.22 -1.36 -21.30
CA ASN A 32 20.86 -2.25 -22.27
C ASN A 32 20.96 -3.68 -21.69
N THR A 33 21.66 -3.83 -20.56
CA THR A 33 21.83 -5.12 -19.87
C THR A 33 21.08 -5.19 -18.55
N TRP A 34 20.77 -4.05 -17.94
CA TRP A 34 19.90 -3.94 -16.77
C TRP A 34 18.61 -3.18 -17.10
N GLY A 35 17.56 -3.37 -16.32
CA GLY A 35 16.31 -2.64 -16.49
C GLY A 35 15.45 -2.66 -15.23
N TYR A 36 14.38 -1.88 -15.23
CA TYR A 36 13.45 -1.79 -14.11
C TYR A 36 12.23 -2.67 -14.33
N LEU A 37 11.80 -3.36 -13.28
CA LEU A 37 10.51 -4.04 -13.33
C LEU A 37 9.38 -3.02 -13.33
N PRO A 38 8.34 -3.24 -14.15
CA PRO A 38 7.17 -2.36 -14.23
C PRO A 38 6.16 -2.61 -13.08
N ILE A 39 6.53 -3.39 -12.07
CA ILE A 39 5.72 -3.82 -10.94
C ILE A 39 6.47 -3.56 -9.63
N GLY A 40 5.74 -3.42 -8.52
CA GLY A 40 6.35 -3.15 -7.22
C GLY A 40 7.12 -1.82 -7.23
N VAL A 41 6.57 -0.81 -7.89
CA VAL A 41 7.11 0.55 -7.90
C VAL A 41 6.51 1.29 -6.71
N THR A 42 7.35 1.86 -5.87
CA THR A 42 6.91 2.58 -4.67
C THR A 42 7.49 3.98 -4.70
N THR A 43 6.69 5.01 -4.44
CA THR A 43 7.15 6.39 -4.36
C THR A 43 6.94 7.01 -2.98
N ARG A 44 7.44 8.24 -2.78
CA ARG A 44 7.33 8.97 -1.51
C ARG A 44 5.89 9.13 -1.01
N ASP A 45 4.96 9.40 -1.93
CA ASP A 45 3.58 9.74 -1.60
C ASP A 45 2.64 8.54 -1.74
N ASP A 46 3.17 7.38 -2.17
CA ASP A 46 2.38 6.17 -2.25
C ASP A 46 2.19 5.59 -0.85
N ARG A 47 0.94 5.64 -0.36
CA ARG A 47 0.45 4.77 0.72
C ARG A 47 0.17 3.35 0.21
N ASP A 48 0.58 3.06 -1.02
CA ASP A 48 0.27 1.84 -1.78
C ASP A 48 0.98 0.62 -1.18
N THR A 49 0.27 0.02 -0.22
CA THR A 49 0.72 -1.14 0.54
C THR A 49 0.86 -2.38 -0.35
N LEU A 50 0.08 -2.45 -1.43
CA LEU A 50 0.14 -3.55 -2.39
C LEU A 50 1.46 -3.53 -3.16
N ASN A 51 1.86 -2.35 -3.67
CA ASN A 51 3.13 -2.22 -4.37
C ASN A 51 4.34 -2.47 -3.44
N GLU A 52 4.28 -2.07 -2.18
CA GLU A 52 5.32 -2.39 -1.19
C GLU A 52 5.42 -3.89 -0.90
N SER A 53 4.27 -4.56 -0.72
CA SER A 53 4.20 -6.01 -0.51
C SER A 53 4.77 -6.76 -1.71
N ASN A 54 4.24 -6.47 -2.91
CA ASN A 54 4.69 -7.06 -4.17
C ASN A 54 6.19 -6.82 -4.38
N GLN A 55 6.69 -5.60 -4.13
CA GLN A 55 8.12 -5.30 -4.23
C GLN A 55 8.95 -6.20 -3.30
N CYS A 56 8.55 -6.35 -2.03
CA CYS A 56 9.29 -7.14 -1.05
C CYS A 56 9.32 -8.63 -1.42
N VAL A 57 8.15 -9.22 -1.71
CA VAL A 57 8.02 -10.65 -2.04
C VAL A 57 8.81 -11.00 -3.30
N ILE A 58 8.61 -10.22 -4.37
CA ILE A 58 9.26 -10.46 -5.66
C ILE A 58 10.77 -10.24 -5.55
N PHE A 59 11.21 -9.19 -4.85
CA PHE A 59 12.62 -8.93 -4.67
C PHE A 59 13.32 -10.09 -3.96
N GLU A 60 12.77 -10.61 -2.87
CA GLU A 60 13.39 -11.72 -2.14
C GLU A 60 13.37 -13.03 -2.95
N ASP A 61 12.32 -13.30 -3.73
CA ASP A 61 12.30 -14.45 -4.66
C ASP A 61 13.39 -14.32 -5.74
N LEU A 62 13.50 -13.18 -6.40
CA LEU A 62 14.51 -12.94 -7.44
C LEU A 62 15.94 -12.97 -6.87
N LYS A 63 16.13 -12.43 -5.67
CA LYS A 63 17.41 -12.41 -4.96
C LYS A 63 17.86 -13.80 -4.54
N SER A 64 16.92 -14.69 -4.21
CA SER A 64 17.22 -16.11 -3.94
C SER A 64 17.82 -16.83 -5.16
N ILE A 65 17.47 -16.40 -6.37
CA ILE A 65 17.99 -16.98 -7.62
C ILE A 65 19.42 -16.50 -7.90
N ASN A 66 19.66 -15.19 -7.85
CA ASN A 66 21.00 -14.61 -7.94
C ASN A 66 21.04 -13.17 -7.39
N PRO A 67 21.63 -12.95 -6.21
CA PRO A 67 21.64 -11.64 -5.57
C PRO A 67 22.49 -10.60 -6.32
N ASN A 68 23.39 -11.00 -7.23
CA ASN A 68 24.20 -10.07 -8.03
C ASN A 68 23.44 -9.54 -9.26
N HIS A 69 22.26 -10.09 -9.56
CA HIS A 69 21.47 -9.78 -10.76
C HIS A 69 20.16 -9.06 -10.42
N VAL A 70 19.98 -8.63 -9.17
CA VAL A 70 18.81 -7.90 -8.72
C VAL A 70 19.19 -6.94 -7.60
N GLU A 71 18.61 -5.75 -7.59
CA GLU A 71 18.74 -4.80 -6.49
C GLU A 71 17.48 -3.94 -6.38
N ILE A 72 17.29 -3.34 -5.20
CA ILE A 72 16.36 -2.22 -5.05
C ILE A 72 17.10 -0.94 -5.40
N GLN A 73 16.72 -0.32 -6.51
CA GLN A 73 17.26 0.98 -6.89
C GLN A 73 16.36 2.07 -6.33
N ASN A 74 16.92 2.89 -5.44
CA ASN A 74 16.28 4.09 -4.93
C ASN A 74 16.77 5.31 -5.73
N ASN A 75 15.85 5.99 -6.39
CA ASN A 75 16.09 7.23 -7.11
C ASN A 75 15.42 8.37 -6.35
N SER A 76 16.19 9.27 -5.75
CA SER A 76 15.66 10.37 -4.92
C SER A 76 16.07 11.74 -5.45
N HIS A 77 15.15 12.70 -5.40
CA HIS A 77 15.37 14.10 -5.71
C HIS A 77 14.79 15.00 -4.61
N TRP A 78 15.54 16.02 -4.20
CA TRP A 78 15.23 16.86 -3.03
C TRP A 78 13.85 17.54 -3.08
N ALA A 79 13.35 17.87 -4.27
CA ALA A 79 12.04 18.51 -4.47
C ALA A 79 10.92 17.53 -4.87
N CYS A 80 11.25 16.36 -5.43
CA CYS A 80 10.28 15.46 -6.07
C CYS A 80 10.09 14.15 -5.30
N GLY A 81 10.76 14.00 -4.15
CA GLY A 81 10.67 12.80 -3.32
C GLY A 81 11.59 11.68 -3.81
N TRP A 82 11.13 10.43 -3.65
CA TRP A 82 11.89 9.24 -4.00
C TRP A 82 11.00 8.24 -4.74
N VAL A 83 11.64 7.41 -5.55
CA VAL A 83 11.05 6.28 -6.25
C VAL A 83 11.97 5.08 -6.02
N LYS A 84 11.43 3.97 -5.51
CA LYS A 84 12.13 2.68 -5.42
C LYS A 84 11.53 1.71 -6.42
N GLN A 85 12.41 1.00 -7.11
CA GLN A 85 12.04 -0.02 -8.10
C GLN A 85 13.00 -1.19 -8.01
N ILE A 86 12.53 -2.37 -8.39
CA ILE A 86 13.39 -3.53 -8.58
C ILE A 86 14.15 -3.34 -9.89
N ALA A 87 15.47 -3.24 -9.82
CA ALA A 87 16.35 -3.29 -10.97
C ALA A 87 16.89 -4.71 -11.14
N ILE A 88 16.84 -5.24 -12.36
CA ILE A 88 17.33 -6.59 -12.67
C ILE A 88 18.34 -6.58 -13.81
N LYS A 89 19.29 -7.52 -13.78
CA LYS A 89 20.16 -7.82 -14.90
C LYS A 89 19.41 -8.67 -15.91
N VAL A 90 18.99 -8.07 -17.01
CA VAL A 90 18.26 -8.72 -18.10
C VAL A 90 19.18 -9.64 -18.90
N TYR A 91 20.34 -9.13 -19.31
CA TYR A 91 21.32 -9.87 -20.13
C TYR A 91 22.66 -10.02 -19.43
N HIS A 92 23.26 -11.20 -19.55
CA HIS A 92 24.65 -11.47 -19.18
C HIS A 92 25.28 -12.31 -20.30
N ASP A 93 26.38 -11.80 -20.87
CA ASP A 93 27.10 -12.43 -21.98
C ASP A 93 26.18 -12.73 -23.18
N GLY A 94 25.30 -11.77 -23.51
CA GLY A 94 24.34 -11.86 -24.60
C GLY A 94 23.17 -12.83 -24.36
N LYS A 95 23.07 -13.43 -23.17
CA LYS A 95 22.01 -14.39 -22.82
C LYS A 95 21.08 -13.82 -21.76
N LEU A 96 19.79 -14.15 -21.88
CA LEU A 96 18.78 -13.79 -20.89
C LEU A 96 19.09 -14.50 -19.56
N THR A 97 19.15 -13.74 -18.46
CA THR A 97 19.45 -14.30 -17.14
C THR A 97 18.28 -15.10 -16.57
N LYS A 98 18.56 -15.97 -15.58
CA LYS A 98 17.50 -16.69 -14.85
C LYS A 98 16.59 -15.74 -14.06
N VAL A 99 17.16 -14.70 -13.45
CA VAL A 99 16.43 -13.63 -12.76
C VAL A 99 15.45 -12.95 -13.71
N ALA A 100 15.90 -12.59 -14.92
CA ALA A 100 15.04 -11.95 -15.91
C ALA A 100 13.87 -12.85 -16.35
N LYS A 101 14.09 -14.15 -16.50
CA LYS A 101 13.02 -15.11 -16.81
C LYS A 101 11.98 -15.16 -15.69
N LYS A 102 12.41 -15.31 -14.44
CA LYS A 102 11.49 -15.35 -13.30
C LYS A 102 10.76 -14.02 -13.11
N ALA A 103 11.43 -12.89 -13.32
CA ALA A 103 10.79 -11.59 -13.24
C ALA A 103 9.70 -11.39 -14.31
N ILE A 104 9.91 -11.92 -15.52
CA ILE A 104 8.90 -11.93 -16.58
C ILE A 104 7.70 -12.80 -16.19
N GLU A 105 7.92 -13.94 -15.54
CA GLU A 105 6.85 -14.77 -14.99
C GLU A 105 6.03 -13.99 -13.96
N TRP A 106 6.67 -13.33 -12.99
CA TRP A 106 6.00 -12.48 -12.02
C TRP A 106 5.15 -11.37 -12.65
N VAL A 107 5.71 -10.63 -13.62
CA VAL A 107 4.95 -9.57 -14.30
C VAL A 107 3.71 -10.14 -14.99
N LYS A 108 3.82 -11.32 -15.63
CA LYS A 108 2.66 -11.97 -16.25
C LYS A 108 1.63 -12.43 -15.25
N GLU A 109 2.07 -13.10 -14.19
CA GLU A 109 1.19 -13.65 -13.15
C GLU A 109 0.36 -12.54 -12.50
N LEU A 110 0.98 -11.39 -12.22
CA LEU A 110 0.29 -10.27 -11.59
C LEU A 110 -0.58 -9.46 -12.57
N GLU A 111 -0.15 -9.26 -13.82
CA GLU A 111 -0.92 -8.48 -14.80
C GLU A 111 -2.07 -9.26 -15.44
N GLU A 112 -1.89 -10.56 -15.68
CA GLU A 112 -2.88 -11.41 -16.37
C GLU A 112 -3.71 -12.23 -15.37
N GLY A 113 -3.17 -12.46 -14.17
CA GLY A 113 -3.78 -13.29 -13.14
C GLY A 113 -4.24 -12.49 -11.94
N TYR A 114 -3.60 -12.71 -10.80
CA TYR A 114 -3.98 -12.14 -9.51
C TYR A 114 -2.94 -11.09 -9.09
N PRO A 115 -3.33 -9.84 -8.80
CA PRO A 115 -2.38 -8.72 -8.66
C PRO A 115 -1.62 -8.69 -7.33
N VAL A 116 -1.82 -9.69 -6.46
CA VAL A 116 -1.17 -9.80 -5.14
C VAL A 116 -0.18 -10.97 -5.17
N ALA A 117 1.08 -10.69 -4.86
CA ALA A 117 2.13 -11.70 -4.83
C ALA A 117 2.02 -12.63 -3.61
N ASP A 118 1.62 -12.08 -2.46
CA ASP A 118 1.38 -12.81 -1.21
C ASP A 118 0.28 -12.12 -0.40
N ASP A 119 -0.87 -12.79 -0.24
CA ASP A 119 -2.02 -12.26 0.50
C ASP A 119 -1.73 -12.02 1.97
N CYS A 120 -0.88 -12.86 2.58
CA CYS A 120 -0.57 -12.74 4.00
C CYS A 120 0.34 -11.53 4.24
N ASP A 121 1.42 -11.37 3.46
CA ASP A 121 2.30 -10.19 3.58
C ASP A 121 1.53 -8.90 3.26
N TYR A 122 0.65 -8.92 2.25
CA TYR A 122 -0.17 -7.75 1.94
C TYR A 122 -1.14 -7.41 3.08
N SER A 123 -1.90 -8.39 3.59
CA SER A 123 -2.85 -8.18 4.68
C SER A 123 -2.18 -7.71 5.97
N ASP A 124 -1.00 -8.24 6.31
CA ASP A 124 -0.25 -7.84 7.50
C ASP A 124 0.18 -6.37 7.39
N ARG A 125 0.68 -5.95 6.22
CA ARG A 125 1.06 -4.55 5.99
C ARG A 125 -0.13 -3.60 5.98
N GLU A 126 -1.29 -4.02 5.48
CA GLU A 126 -2.52 -3.21 5.56
C GLU A 126 -2.94 -2.99 7.00
N ALA A 127 -2.86 -4.04 7.82
CA ALA A 127 -3.16 -3.94 9.25
C ALA A 127 -2.17 -3.00 9.98
N ASP A 128 -0.87 -3.13 9.69
CA ASP A 128 0.17 -2.25 10.27
C ASP A 128 -0.03 -0.79 9.85
N ALA A 129 -0.34 -0.56 8.57
CA ALA A 129 -0.53 0.78 8.05
C ALA A 129 -1.80 1.44 8.62
N MET A 130 -2.89 0.68 8.75
CA MET A 130 -4.12 1.13 9.41
C MET A 130 -3.87 1.46 10.89
N ALA A 131 -3.13 0.61 11.60
CA ALA A 131 -2.76 0.88 13.00
C ALA A 131 -1.93 2.16 13.13
N GLY A 132 -1.01 2.40 12.19
CA GLY A 132 -0.26 3.65 12.08
C GLY A 132 -1.15 4.87 11.86
N ASP A 133 -2.11 4.79 10.94
CA ASP A 133 -3.08 5.86 10.68
C ASP A 133 -3.94 6.15 11.92
N ILE A 134 -4.46 5.12 12.59
CA ILE A 134 -5.23 5.27 13.84
C ILE A 134 -4.41 6.00 14.90
N GLU A 135 -3.15 5.61 15.12
CA GLU A 135 -2.30 6.23 16.13
C GLU A 135 -1.93 7.68 15.77
N PHE A 136 -1.71 7.95 14.49
CA PHE A 136 -1.38 9.29 13.98
C PHE A 136 -2.56 10.26 14.09
N TYR A 137 -3.76 9.83 13.68
CA TYR A 137 -4.95 10.68 13.61
C TYR A 137 -5.87 10.61 14.85
N LYS A 138 -5.52 9.83 15.89
CA LYS A 138 -6.38 9.58 17.07
C LYS A 138 -7.01 10.82 17.70
N ASP A 139 -6.30 11.94 17.74
CA ASP A 139 -6.78 13.17 18.36
C ASP A 139 -7.76 13.93 17.46
N ASP A 140 -7.47 13.96 16.15
CA ASP A 140 -8.35 14.53 15.14
C ASP A 140 -9.65 13.73 15.04
N PHE A 141 -9.57 12.40 15.06
CA PHE A 141 -10.74 11.53 15.08
C PHE A 141 -11.62 11.75 16.31
N ILE A 142 -11.02 11.89 17.50
CA ILE A 142 -11.79 12.26 18.71
C ILE A 142 -12.52 13.58 18.50
N LYS A 143 -11.84 14.59 17.94
CA LYS A 143 -12.41 15.91 17.72
C LYS A 143 -13.60 15.83 16.76
N GLU A 144 -13.50 15.06 15.68
CA GLU A 144 -14.59 14.84 14.74
C GLU A 144 -15.79 14.14 15.40
N ILE A 145 -15.56 13.10 16.22
CA ILE A 145 -16.63 12.44 16.98
C ILE A 145 -17.33 13.42 17.93
N LEU A 146 -16.57 14.20 18.71
CA LEU A 146 -17.17 15.18 19.63
C LEU A 146 -17.96 16.24 18.87
N THR A 147 -17.43 16.71 17.74
CA THR A 147 -18.08 17.69 16.87
C THR A 147 -19.39 17.15 16.31
N TYR A 148 -19.40 15.91 15.81
CA TYR A 148 -20.59 15.22 15.33
C TYR A 148 -21.70 15.16 16.40
N PHE A 149 -21.35 14.87 17.65
CA PHE A 149 -22.29 14.88 18.78
C PHE A 149 -22.57 16.27 19.37
N ASN A 150 -22.04 17.34 18.77
CA ASN A 150 -22.16 18.73 19.22
C ASN A 150 -21.65 18.94 20.67
N LEU A 151 -20.54 18.27 21.01
CA LEU A 151 -19.88 18.34 22.30
C LEU A 151 -18.61 19.18 22.21
N LYS A 152 -18.43 20.14 23.11
CA LYS A 152 -17.21 20.95 23.18
C LYS A 152 -16.04 20.23 23.86
N GLU A 153 -16.37 19.27 24.73
CA GLU A 153 -15.40 18.49 25.49
C GLU A 153 -15.90 17.07 25.73
N ARG A 154 -14.97 16.19 26.10
CA ARG A 154 -15.26 14.79 26.41
C ARG A 154 -16.21 14.69 27.62
N PRO A 155 -17.33 13.95 27.53
CA PRO A 155 -18.28 13.79 28.63
C PRO A 155 -17.66 13.13 29.88
N LYS A 156 -18.15 13.52 31.05
CA LYS A 156 -17.73 12.91 32.33
C LYS A 156 -18.04 11.41 32.34
N GLY A 157 -17.02 10.62 32.67
CA GLY A 157 -17.11 9.15 32.73
C GLY A 157 -16.85 8.44 31.40
N VAL A 158 -16.59 9.16 30.31
CA VAL A 158 -16.05 8.58 29.06
C VAL A 158 -14.54 8.69 29.12
N SER A 159 -13.81 7.58 29.03
CA SER A 159 -12.34 7.61 29.01
C SER A 159 -11.81 8.04 27.63
N ARG A 160 -10.60 8.62 27.56
CA ARG A 160 -9.98 8.93 26.26
C ARG A 160 -9.74 7.66 25.44
N LYS A 161 -9.30 6.58 26.10
CA LYS A 161 -9.15 5.25 25.49
C LYS A 161 -10.45 4.74 24.86
N SER A 162 -11.59 4.96 25.51
CA SER A 162 -12.89 4.55 24.98
C SER A 162 -13.25 5.31 23.70
N LEU A 163 -12.87 6.59 23.58
CA LEU A 163 -13.06 7.35 22.35
C LEU A 163 -12.06 6.96 21.26
N HIS A 164 -10.81 6.67 21.61
CA HIS A 164 -9.84 6.13 20.64
C HIS A 164 -10.33 4.79 20.07
N ASN A 165 -10.82 3.88 20.91
CA ASN A 165 -11.33 2.59 20.43
C ASN A 165 -12.56 2.77 19.54
N LEU A 166 -13.47 3.69 19.89
CA LEU A 166 -14.62 3.99 19.03
C LEU A 166 -14.17 4.59 17.68
N ALA A 167 -13.23 5.52 17.70
CA ALA A 167 -12.65 6.10 16.49
C ALA A 167 -11.96 5.06 15.61
N ALA A 168 -11.20 4.15 16.22
CA ALA A 168 -10.52 3.06 15.52
C ALA A 168 -11.52 2.15 14.81
N ASP A 169 -12.61 1.76 15.48
CA ASP A 169 -13.64 0.90 14.88
C ASP A 169 -14.40 1.61 13.75
N ILE A 170 -14.75 2.90 13.93
CA ILE A 170 -15.37 3.71 12.87
C ILE A 170 -14.43 3.80 11.66
N TYR A 171 -13.15 4.08 11.89
CA TYR A 171 -12.15 4.19 10.83
C TYR A 171 -11.94 2.86 10.10
N ALA A 172 -11.81 1.76 10.84
CA ALA A 172 -11.63 0.43 10.26
C ALA A 172 -12.83 0.01 9.38
N GLU A 173 -14.06 0.28 9.83
CA GLU A 173 -15.25 0.06 9.01
C GLU A 173 -15.24 0.93 7.75
N ASP A 174 -14.83 2.20 7.85
CA ASP A 174 -14.73 3.09 6.70
C ASP A 174 -13.64 2.64 5.70
N CYS A 175 -12.50 2.16 6.20
CA CYS A 175 -11.46 1.51 5.38
C CYS A 175 -12.02 0.31 4.62
N GLY A 176 -12.80 -0.55 5.27
CA GLY A 176 -13.44 -1.69 4.62
C GLY A 176 -14.45 -1.29 3.53
N TYR A 177 -15.05 -0.10 3.65
CA TYR A 177 -16.04 0.39 2.69
C TYR A 177 -15.44 1.15 1.50
N ARG A 178 -14.42 2.00 1.72
CA ARG A 178 -13.86 2.91 0.71
C ARG A 178 -12.43 2.60 0.29
N GLY A 179 -11.76 1.69 0.99
CA GLY A 179 -10.30 1.58 0.94
C GLY A 179 -9.63 2.56 1.90
N ARG A 180 -8.41 2.22 2.32
CA ARG A 180 -7.66 2.97 3.33
C ARG A 180 -7.33 4.41 2.93
N ASP A 181 -7.02 4.64 1.65
CA ASP A 181 -6.59 5.95 1.15
C ASP A 181 -7.69 7.02 1.18
N ASP A 182 -8.95 6.59 1.08
CA ASP A 182 -10.13 7.46 1.08
C ASP A 182 -10.89 7.45 2.42
N ALA A 183 -10.50 6.58 3.35
CA ALA A 183 -11.17 6.43 4.63
C ALA A 183 -10.75 7.52 5.62
N PHE A 184 -11.71 8.01 6.41
CA PHE A 184 -11.44 8.94 7.51
C PHE A 184 -12.64 9.01 8.46
N VAL A 185 -12.40 9.32 9.74
CA VAL A 185 -13.50 9.59 10.67
C VAL A 185 -14.16 10.91 10.32
N THR A 186 -15.30 10.81 9.65
CA THR A 186 -16.16 11.91 9.17
C THR A 186 -17.59 11.72 9.67
N PRO A 187 -18.45 12.76 9.64
CA PRO A 187 -19.87 12.62 9.98
C PRO A 187 -20.57 11.46 9.25
N ASP A 188 -20.26 11.29 7.97
CA ASP A 188 -20.83 10.24 7.12
C ASP A 188 -20.31 8.83 7.48
N SER A 189 -19.03 8.70 7.86
CA SER A 189 -18.51 7.43 8.41
C SER A 189 -19.15 7.08 9.77
N ILE A 190 -19.41 8.09 10.61
CA ILE A 190 -20.06 7.91 11.91
C ILE A 190 -21.52 7.49 11.70
N ASP A 191 -22.24 8.14 10.77
CA ASP A 191 -23.60 7.76 10.40
C ASP A 191 -23.65 6.31 9.92
N ARG A 192 -22.73 5.90 9.05
CA ARG A 192 -22.60 4.50 8.61
C ARG A 192 -22.38 3.55 9.77
N TYR A 193 -21.39 3.81 10.60
CA TYR A 193 -21.07 2.99 11.77
C TYR A 193 -22.28 2.81 12.71
N LEU A 194 -23.04 3.91 12.93
CA LEU A 194 -24.23 3.90 13.77
C LEU A 194 -25.45 3.23 13.08
N ALA A 195 -25.52 3.25 11.76
CA ALA A 195 -26.57 2.61 10.99
C ALA A 195 -26.32 1.12 10.76
N ASP A 196 -25.06 0.68 10.81
CA ASP A 196 -24.72 -0.70 10.52
C ASP A 196 -25.36 -1.66 11.54
N LYS A 197 -26.07 -2.66 11.01
CA LYS A 197 -26.76 -3.68 11.78
C LYS A 197 -25.85 -4.86 12.10
N TYR A 198 -24.71 -4.96 11.43
CA TYR A 198 -23.74 -6.03 11.60
C TYR A 198 -22.57 -5.64 12.52
N SER A 199 -22.36 -4.34 12.76
CA SER A 199 -21.39 -3.85 13.74
C SER A 199 -21.78 -4.28 15.17
N ASP A 200 -20.92 -5.08 15.81
CA ASP A 200 -21.05 -5.41 17.24
C ASP A 200 -20.68 -4.20 18.09
N ARG A 201 -21.65 -3.31 18.26
CA ARG A 201 -21.51 -2.08 19.04
C ARG A 201 -21.63 -2.30 20.55
N SER A 202 -21.77 -3.55 21.01
CA SER A 202 -21.90 -3.85 22.44
C SER A 202 -20.70 -3.34 23.25
N TYR A 203 -19.52 -3.37 22.64
CA TYR A 203 -18.29 -2.85 23.22
C TYR A 203 -18.33 -1.33 23.46
N HIS A 204 -19.05 -0.57 22.61
CA HIS A 204 -19.13 0.89 22.67
C HIS A 204 -20.42 1.44 23.27
N GLU A 205 -21.39 0.59 23.61
CA GLU A 205 -22.73 1.00 24.00
C GLU A 205 -22.73 2.04 25.15
N LYS A 206 -21.87 1.83 26.16
CA LYS A 206 -21.71 2.78 27.29
C LYS A 206 -21.18 4.14 26.83
N THR A 207 -20.22 4.14 25.91
CA THR A 207 -19.63 5.35 25.34
C THR A 207 -20.68 6.10 24.51
N LEU A 208 -21.36 5.42 23.59
CA LEU A 208 -22.38 5.99 22.72
C LEU A 208 -23.57 6.56 23.52
N LYS A 209 -24.04 5.87 24.56
CA LYS A 209 -25.08 6.38 25.48
C LYS A 209 -24.66 7.65 26.21
N LYS A 210 -23.37 7.86 26.44
CA LYS A 210 -22.85 9.07 27.11
C LYS A 210 -22.63 10.21 26.12
N LEU A 211 -22.28 9.90 24.87
CA LEU A 211 -22.15 10.89 23.80
C LEU A 211 -23.50 11.45 23.35
N THR A 212 -24.56 10.63 23.38
CA THR A 212 -25.92 11.02 22.96
C THR A 212 -26.76 11.68 24.07
N LYS A 213 -26.32 11.62 25.33
CA LYS A 213 -26.99 12.27 26.45
C LYS A 213 -26.68 13.77 26.44
N LYS A 214 -27.65 14.55 25.98
CA LYS A 214 -27.71 16.00 26.19
C LYS A 214 -27.88 16.34 27.68
#